data_AF-A0A2T4VG88-F1
#
_entry.id   AF-A0A2T4VG88-F1
#
_cell.length_a   1.000
_cell.length_b   1.000
_cell.length_c   1.000
_cell.angle_alpha   90.00
_cell.angle_beta   90.00
_cell.angle_gamma   90.00
#
_symmetry.space_group_name_H-M   'P 1'
#
loop_
_entity.id
_entity.type
_entity.pdbx_description
1 polymer ?
#
loop_
_entity_poly.entity_id
_entity_poly.type
_entity_poly.pdbx_seq_one_letter_code
_entity_poly.pdbx_strand_id
1 'polypeptide(L)'
;MEQLIIYLARALVDQPDQVSLRASDVEGARLYELKVAPEDVGKVIGRDGRTVGALRTLLGAAAQKQGQKVRLEIQDDRRQHPQAAAPTPANAPQGQ
;
A
#
# COMPACT_ATOMS: atom_id res chain seq x y z
N MET A 1 12.84 -3.15 4.59
CA MET A 1 11.66 -3.95 4.17
C MET A 1 11.09 -3.43 2.85
N GLU A 2 10.92 -2.11 2.70
CA GLU A 2 10.30 -1.45 1.54
C GLU A 2 10.92 -1.86 0.20
N GLN A 3 12.26 -1.89 0.12
CA GLN A 3 12.98 -2.30 -1.09
C GLN A 3 12.61 -3.72 -1.55
N LEU A 4 12.39 -4.66 -0.61
CA LEU A 4 11.97 -6.02 -0.94
C LEU A 4 10.57 -6.04 -1.55
N ILE A 5 9.63 -5.25 -0.98
CA ILE A 5 8.26 -5.17 -1.49
C ILE A 5 8.26 -4.59 -2.90
N ILE A 6 8.98 -3.49 -3.12
CA ILE A 6 9.10 -2.85 -4.44
C ILE A 6 9.75 -3.81 -5.43
N TYR A 7 10.83 -4.48 -5.06
CA TYR A 7 11.52 -5.44 -5.91
C TYR A 7 10.59 -6.58 -6.35
N LEU A 8 9.88 -7.20 -5.41
CA LEU A 8 8.95 -8.29 -5.71
C LEU A 8 7.76 -7.80 -6.53
N ALA A 9 7.19 -6.65 -6.20
CA ALA A 9 6.08 -6.08 -6.96
C ALA A 9 6.48 -5.76 -8.40
N ARG A 10 7.64 -5.14 -8.62
CA ARG A 10 8.17 -4.85 -9.96
C ARG A 10 8.39 -6.09 -10.82
N ALA A 11 8.70 -7.23 -10.21
CA ALA A 11 8.87 -8.49 -10.92
C ALA A 11 7.55 -9.16 -11.34
N LEU A 12 6.40 -8.71 -10.79
CA LEU A 12 5.08 -9.32 -11.02
C LEU A 12 4.22 -8.55 -12.03
N VAL A 13 4.66 -7.37 -12.46
CA VAL A 13 3.87 -6.39 -13.22
C VAL A 13 4.52 -6.10 -14.57
N ASP A 14 3.73 -5.65 -15.55
CA ASP A 14 4.29 -5.23 -16.85
C ASP A 14 4.83 -3.80 -16.78
N GLN A 15 4.31 -2.97 -15.86
CA GLN A 15 4.69 -1.57 -15.72
C GLN A 15 5.43 -1.30 -14.39
N PRO A 16 6.72 -1.70 -14.27
CA PRO A 16 7.48 -1.58 -13.02
C PRO A 16 7.70 -0.12 -12.56
N ASP A 17 7.61 0.84 -13.47
CA ASP A 17 7.70 2.27 -13.18
C ASP A 17 6.46 2.82 -12.47
N GLN A 18 5.31 2.16 -12.61
CA GLN A 18 4.06 2.54 -11.93
C GLN A 18 3.90 1.89 -10.54
N VAL A 19 4.94 1.21 -10.06
CA VAL A 19 4.98 0.61 -8.73
C VAL A 19 5.40 1.68 -7.72
N SER A 20 4.53 1.98 -6.76
CA SER A 20 4.80 2.89 -5.65
C SER A 20 4.40 2.26 -4.33
N LEU A 21 5.17 2.55 -3.27
CA LEU A 21 4.92 2.04 -1.94
C LEU A 21 4.82 3.21 -0.96
N ARG A 22 3.77 3.22 -0.12
CA ARG A 22 3.70 4.08 1.06
C ARG A 22 3.83 3.24 2.32
N ALA A 23 4.54 3.78 3.30
CA ALA A 23 4.71 3.16 4.61
C ALA A 23 4.17 4.10 5.69
N SER A 24 3.33 3.57 6.56
CA SER A 24 2.72 4.29 7.69
C SER A 24 2.75 3.43 8.93
N ASP A 25 2.68 4.04 10.11
CA ASP A 25 2.50 3.31 11.37
C ASP A 25 1.01 3.34 11.74
N VAL A 26 0.41 2.17 11.94
CA VAL A 26 -1.02 2.01 12.24
C VAL A 26 -1.17 0.95 13.32
N GLU A 27 -1.73 1.34 14.48
CA GLU A 27 -2.04 0.41 15.58
C GLU A 27 -0.84 -0.43 16.05
N GLY A 28 0.37 0.14 16.05
CA GLY A 28 1.60 -0.56 16.42
C GLY A 28 2.05 -1.61 15.40
N ALA A 29 1.57 -1.49 14.15
CA ALA A 29 2.04 -2.25 13.01
C ALA A 29 2.47 -1.30 11.89
N ARG A 30 3.50 -1.70 11.14
CA ARG A 30 3.94 -1.00 9.95
C ARG A 30 3.02 -1.39 8.79
N LEU A 31 2.20 -0.46 8.32
CA LEU A 31 1.34 -0.62 7.16
C LEU A 31 2.11 -0.25 5.89
N TYR A 32 2.12 -1.15 4.92
CA TYR A 32 2.66 -0.95 3.58
C TYR A 32 1.52 -0.95 2.57
N GLU A 33 1.34 0.17 1.90
CA GLU A 33 0.33 0.37 0.86
C GLU A 33 1.02 0.34 -0.51
N LEU A 34 0.82 -0.74 -1.25
CA LEU A 34 1.38 -0.94 -2.58
C LEU A 34 0.38 -0.44 -3.62
N LYS A 35 0.78 0.55 -4.41
CA LYS A 35 0.06 1.01 -5.59
C LYS A 35 0.78 0.51 -6.85
N VAL A 36 -0.01 -0.04 -7.76
CA VAL A 36 0.45 -0.50 -9.09
C VAL A 36 -0.51 0.02 -10.16
N ALA A 37 -0.14 -0.15 -11.43
CA ALA A 37 -1.04 0.17 -12.52
C ALA A 37 -2.35 -0.67 -12.43
N PRO A 38 -3.52 -0.12 -12.82
CA PRO A 38 -4.80 -0.83 -12.77
C PRO A 38 -4.80 -2.16 -13.52
N GLU A 39 -4.09 -2.23 -14.64
CA GLU A 39 -3.90 -3.43 -15.46
C GLU A 39 -3.06 -4.52 -14.77
N ASP A 40 -2.21 -4.13 -13.82
CA ASP A 40 -1.28 -5.01 -13.11
C ASP A 40 -1.82 -5.51 -11.76
N VAL A 41 -2.88 -4.89 -11.23
CA VAL A 41 -3.51 -5.29 -9.95
C VAL A 41 -3.84 -6.78 -9.93
N GLY A 42 -4.42 -7.30 -11.01
CA GLY A 42 -4.79 -8.71 -11.14
C GLY A 42 -3.59 -9.65 -11.04
N LYS A 43 -2.42 -9.23 -11.53
CA LYS A 43 -1.18 -10.02 -11.49
C LYS A 43 -0.57 -10.07 -10.09
N VAL A 44 -0.59 -8.94 -9.38
CA VAL A 44 -0.09 -8.83 -8.01
C VAL A 44 -0.96 -9.62 -7.03
N ILE A 45 -2.29 -9.54 -7.17
CA ILE A 45 -3.21 -10.34 -6.37
C ILE A 45 -3.01 -11.83 -6.71
N GLY A 46 -2.94 -12.13 -8.01
CA GLY A 46 -2.85 -13.48 -8.52
C GLY A 46 -4.16 -14.26 -8.40
N ARG A 47 -4.21 -15.42 -9.04
CA ARG A 47 -5.37 -16.31 -9.01
C ARG A 47 -5.68 -16.73 -7.56
N ASP A 48 -6.94 -16.58 -7.14
CA ASP A 48 -7.41 -16.86 -5.77
C ASP A 48 -6.63 -16.12 -4.66
N GLY A 49 -5.96 -15.01 -5.00
CA GLY A 49 -5.14 -14.26 -4.05
C GLY A 49 -3.84 -14.98 -3.63
N ARG A 50 -3.41 -16.02 -4.35
CA ARG A 50 -2.24 -16.82 -3.97
C ARG A 50 -0.94 -16.00 -3.97
N THR A 51 -0.77 -15.10 -4.94
CA THR A 51 0.43 -14.26 -5.06
C THR A 51 0.52 -13.26 -3.92
N VAL A 52 -0.55 -12.50 -3.66
CA VAL A 52 -0.59 -11.57 -2.50
C VAL A 52 -0.47 -12.31 -1.17
N GLY A 53 -1.07 -13.50 -1.05
CA GLY A 53 -0.95 -14.35 0.12
C GLY A 53 0.50 -14.70 0.41
N ALA A 54 1.23 -15.19 -0.59
CA ALA A 54 2.66 -15.52 -0.46
C ALA A 54 3.50 -14.29 -0.07
N LEU A 55 3.25 -13.13 -0.70
CA LEU A 55 3.93 -11.88 -0.34
C LEU A 55 3.69 -11.51 1.14
N ARG A 56 2.44 -11.59 1.61
CA ARG A 56 2.10 -11.32 3.02
C ARG A 56 2.78 -12.30 3.96
N THR A 57 2.85 -13.59 3.63
CA THR A 57 3.55 -14.59 4.42
C THR A 57 5.05 -14.28 4.52
N LEU A 58 5.70 -13.94 3.40
CA LEU A 58 7.12 -13.58 3.39
C LEU A 58 7.40 -12.34 4.24
N LEU A 59 6.57 -11.30 4.12
CA LEU A 59 6.71 -10.08 4.91
C LEU A 59 6.47 -10.34 6.39
N GLY A 60 5.46 -11.15 6.73
CA GLY A 60 5.20 -11.56 8.11
C GLY A 60 6.40 -12.27 8.73
N ALA A 61 6.98 -13.24 8.03
CA ALA A 61 8.18 -13.95 8.50
C ALA A 61 9.39 -13.02 8.67
N ALA A 62 9.62 -12.11 7.71
CA ALA A 62 10.72 -11.15 7.78
C ALA A 62 10.55 -10.11 8.90
N ALA A 63 9.30 -9.73 9.21
CA ALA A 63 8.97 -8.80 10.28
C ALA A 63 9.03 -9.44 11.66
N GLN A 64 8.59 -10.71 11.80
CA GLN A 64 8.73 -11.48 13.03
C GLN A 64 10.18 -11.57 13.49
N LYS A 65 11.11 -11.78 12.56
CA LYS A 65 12.56 -11.77 12.85
C LYS A 65 13.05 -10.42 13.42
N GLN A 66 12.37 -9.33 13.10
CA GLN A 66 12.68 -7.97 13.57
C GLN A 66 11.84 -7.54 14.77
N GLY A 67 10.97 -8.42 15.30
CA GLY A 67 10.05 -8.06 16.39
C GLY A 67 8.98 -7.02 15.99
N GLN A 68 8.70 -6.88 14.69
CA GLN A 68 7.76 -5.90 14.16
C GLN A 68 6.50 -6.60 13.64
N LYS A 69 5.36 -5.92 13.76
CA LYS A 69 4.13 -6.30 13.05
C LYS A 69 4.07 -5.53 11.74
N VAL A 70 3.70 -6.21 10.66
CA VAL A 70 3.57 -5.59 9.33
C VAL A 70 2.25 -5.98 8.68
N ARG A 71 1.69 -5.08 7.87
CA ARG A 71 0.49 -5.32 7.07
C ARG A 71 0.73 -4.82 5.65
N LEU A 72 0.32 -5.60 4.65
CA LEU A 72 0.43 -5.24 3.23
C LEU A 72 -0.98 -5.11 2.62
N GLU A 73 -1.26 -3.93 2.09
CA GLU A 73 -2.47 -3.63 1.33
C GLU A 73 -2.12 -3.23 -0.10
N ILE A 74 -2.87 -3.77 -1.07
CA ILE A 74 -2.76 -3.36 -2.47
C ILE A 74 -3.88 -2.38 -2.74
N GLN A 75 -3.51 -1.16 -3.14
CA GLN A 75 -4.48 -0.18 -3.59
C GLN A 75 -4.89 -0.50 -5.03
N ASP A 76 -6.18 -0.82 -5.17
CA ASP A 76 -6.85 -0.98 -6.44
C ASP A 76 -7.77 0.23 -6.61
N ASP A 77 -7.56 1.00 -7.68
CA ASP A 77 -8.20 2.31 -7.90
C ASP A 77 -9.73 2.20 -8.05
N ARG A 78 -10.28 0.98 -8.15
CA ARG A 78 -11.73 0.68 -8.21
C ARG A 78 -12.54 1.13 -6.98
N ARG A 79 -11.91 1.68 -5.94
CA ARG A 79 -12.60 2.24 -4.75
C ARG A 79 -12.27 3.71 -4.41
N GLN A 80 -11.65 4.48 -5.30
CA GLN A 80 -11.54 5.92 -5.08
C GLN A 80 -12.87 6.64 -5.41
N HIS A 81 -13.92 6.37 -4.63
CA HIS A 81 -14.87 7.44 -4.33
C HIS A 81 -14.07 8.50 -3.54
N PRO A 82 -14.11 9.78 -3.94
CA PRO A 82 -13.39 10.84 -3.28
C PRO A 82 -13.83 10.90 -1.81
N GLN A 83 -12.94 10.56 -0.89
CA GLN A 83 -13.18 10.84 0.52
C GLN A 83 -13.17 12.35 0.65
N ALA A 84 -14.37 12.93 0.73
CA ALA A 84 -14.61 14.30 1.11
C ALA A 84 -13.91 14.57 2.45
N ALA A 85 -12.74 15.16 2.37
CA ALA A 85 -12.14 15.93 3.46
C ALA A 85 -11.77 17.28 2.85
N ALA A 86 -12.79 18.13 2.68
CA ALA A 86 -12.54 19.55 2.61
C ALA A 86 -11.80 19.93 3.91
N PRO A 87 -10.59 20.51 3.87
CA PRO A 87 -10.16 21.29 5.01
C PRO A 87 -11.11 22.49 5.06
N THR A 88 -12.01 22.53 6.03
CA THR A 88 -12.70 23.77 6.40
C THR A 88 -11.61 24.81 6.66
N PRO A 89 -11.51 25.91 5.90
CA PRO A 89 -10.64 26.98 6.31
C PRO A 89 -11.24 27.60 7.58
N ALA A 90 -10.62 27.26 8.71
CA ALA A 90 -10.80 27.97 9.94
C ALA A 90 -10.27 29.39 9.76
N ASN A 91 -11.08 30.35 10.21
CA ASN A 91 -10.69 31.69 10.65
C ASN A 91 -10.53 32.77 9.55
N ALA A 92 -11.62 33.49 9.27
CA ALA A 92 -11.54 34.86 8.75
C ALA A 92 -11.60 35.85 9.93
N PRO A 93 -10.53 36.60 10.24
CA PRO A 93 -10.66 37.78 11.09
C PRO A 93 -11.28 38.90 10.26
N GLN A 94 -12.55 39.21 10.49
CA GLN A 94 -13.10 40.50 10.04
C GLN A 94 -12.84 41.51 11.15
N GLY A 95 -11.68 42.15 11.05
CA GLY A 95 -11.40 43.39 11.73
C GLY A 95 -11.79 44.58 10.85
N GLN A 96 -12.30 45.61 11.54
CA GLN A 96 -12.66 46.97 11.11
C GLN A 96 -14.08 47.15 10.58
#